data_AF-A0A3B8R2Z1-F1
#
_entry.id   AF-A0A3B8R2Z1-F1
#
_cell.length_a   1.000
_cell.length_b   1.000
_cell.length_c   1.000
_cell.angle_alpha   90.00
_cell.angle_beta   90.00
_cell.angle_gamma   90.00
#
_symmetry.space_group_name_H-M   'P 1'
#
loop_
_entity.id
_entity.type
_entity.pdbx_description
1 polymer ?
#
loop_
_entity_poly.entity_id
_entity_poly.type
_entity_poly.pdbx_seq_one_letter_code
_entity_poly.pdbx_strand_id
1 'polypeptide(L)'
;VLRAYELDRTLTPNALLVYGPFLSGDARNSFEKRVAALNGRVSTTGFESQIESLFSEAKGVVSMGGYNTFCEVLSFDKRAIIVPRTKPRLEQWIRANRAEEIGLVRNLDEFRDGLTPQSMIAAIRGLPSQRCPSEAGADGLLDGLNVVIERAQRLMSTSISDAAE
;
A
#
# COMPACT_ATOMS: atom_id res chain seq x y z
N VAL A 1 9.10 5.06 -8.46
CA VAL A 1 8.45 4.21 -9.50
C VAL A 1 8.83 4.64 -10.92
N LEU A 2 8.41 5.82 -11.41
CA LEU A 2 8.64 6.18 -12.83
C LEU A 2 10.12 6.06 -13.28
N ARG A 3 11.06 6.55 -12.46
CA ARG A 3 12.50 6.45 -12.74
C ARG A 3 12.99 5.00 -12.88
N ALA A 4 12.36 4.04 -12.21
CA ALA A 4 12.67 2.62 -12.37
C ALA A 4 12.38 2.13 -13.80
N TYR A 5 11.21 2.48 -14.34
CA TYR A 5 10.83 2.14 -15.72
C TYR A 5 11.66 2.87 -16.78
N GLU A 6 12.13 4.07 -16.47
CA GLU A 6 13.04 4.82 -17.35
C GLU A 6 14.42 4.17 -17.44
N LEU A 7 14.95 3.68 -16.32
CA LEU A 7 16.28 3.07 -16.27
C LEU A 7 16.29 1.61 -16.74
N ASP A 8 15.20 0.86 -16.51
CA ASP A 8 15.09 -0.54 -16.90
C ASP A 8 14.00 -0.74 -17.95
N ARG A 9 14.44 -0.92 -19.20
CA ARG A 9 13.56 -1.16 -20.36
C ARG A 9 12.87 -2.52 -20.32
N THR A 10 13.38 -3.44 -19.51
CA THR A 10 12.86 -4.82 -19.34
C THR A 10 11.99 -4.96 -18.09
N LEU A 11 11.79 -3.89 -17.32
CA LEU A 11 11.00 -3.93 -16.10
C LEU A 11 9.55 -4.31 -16.40
N THR A 12 9.09 -5.36 -15.73
CA THR A 12 7.72 -5.86 -15.72
C THR A 12 7.26 -6.06 -14.27
N PRO A 13 5.94 -6.02 -13.99
CA PRO A 13 4.81 -5.82 -14.91
C PRO A 13 4.72 -4.38 -15.46
N ASN A 14 3.75 -4.09 -16.34
CA ASN A 14 3.41 -2.71 -16.68
C ASN A 14 2.79 -2.00 -15.47
N ALA A 15 2.87 -0.67 -15.43
CA ALA A 15 2.32 0.14 -14.34
C ALA A 15 1.23 1.12 -14.79
N LEU A 16 0.24 1.32 -13.92
CA LEU A 16 -0.65 2.47 -13.94
C LEU A 16 -0.24 3.39 -12.77
N LEU A 17 0.08 4.64 -13.06
CA LEU A 17 0.34 5.66 -12.06
C LEU A 17 -0.94 6.46 -11.82
N VAL A 18 -1.43 6.45 -10.59
CA VAL A 18 -2.60 7.25 -10.17
C VAL A 18 -2.08 8.52 -9.49
N TYR A 19 -2.42 9.68 -10.02
CA TYR A 19 -2.01 10.95 -9.43
C TYR A 19 -2.93 11.36 -8.29
N GLY A 20 -2.34 11.99 -7.26
CA GLY A 20 -3.10 12.62 -6.19
C GLY A 20 -3.82 13.89 -6.68
N PRO A 21 -4.92 14.30 -6.02
CA PRO A 21 -5.75 15.42 -6.44
C PRO A 21 -5.04 16.79 -6.34
N PHE A 22 -3.90 16.85 -5.64
CA PHE A 22 -3.12 18.07 -5.40
C PHE A 22 -1.84 18.16 -6.25
N LEU A 23 -1.69 17.31 -7.26
CA LEU A 23 -0.56 17.41 -8.19
C LEU A 23 -0.73 18.65 -9.07
N SER A 24 0.28 19.54 -9.10
CA SER A 24 0.22 20.74 -9.93
C SER A 24 0.20 20.40 -11.43
N GLY A 25 -0.38 21.28 -12.25
CA GLY A 25 -0.43 21.12 -13.70
C GLY A 25 0.96 20.94 -14.33
N ASP A 26 1.95 21.73 -13.90
CA ASP A 26 3.33 21.63 -14.40
C ASP A 26 3.98 20.30 -14.04
N ALA A 27 3.79 19.83 -12.80
CA ALA A 27 4.31 18.54 -12.37
C ALA A 27 3.65 17.40 -13.16
N ARG A 28 2.33 17.47 -13.36
CA ARG A 28 1.57 16.51 -14.17
C ARG A 28 2.09 16.48 -15.61
N ASN A 29 2.23 17.63 -16.26
CA ASN A 29 2.75 17.76 -17.63
C ASN A 29 4.17 17.17 -17.75
N SER A 30 5.02 17.40 -16.74
CA SER A 30 6.37 16.82 -16.68
C SER A 30 6.33 15.30 -16.59
N PHE A 31 5.45 14.73 -15.76
CA PHE A 31 5.29 13.28 -15.66
C PHE A 31 4.70 12.67 -16.94
N GLU A 32 3.68 13.29 -17.54
CA GLU A 32 3.05 12.79 -18.77
C GLU A 32 4.05 12.72 -19.94
N LYS A 33 4.90 13.75 -20.11
CA LYS A 33 5.98 13.72 -21.12
C LYS A 33 6.93 12.55 -20.93
N ARG A 34 7.30 12.26 -19.69
CA ARG A 34 8.21 11.16 -19.34
C ARG A 34 7.54 9.79 -19.53
N VAL A 35 6.26 9.69 -19.21
CA VAL A 35 5.46 8.46 -19.41
C VAL A 35 5.24 8.16 -20.89
N ALA A 36 4.99 9.18 -21.72
CA ALA A 36 4.86 9.01 -23.17
C ALA A 36 6.10 8.35 -23.80
N ALA A 37 7.30 8.64 -23.27
CA ALA A 37 8.55 8.03 -23.73
C ALA A 37 8.72 6.53 -23.36
N LEU A 38 7.80 5.96 -22.57
CA LEU A 38 7.86 4.56 -22.10
C LEU A 38 7.04 3.59 -22.96
N ASN A 39 6.49 4.04 -24.08
CA ASN A 39 5.81 3.22 -25.10
C ASN A 39 4.74 2.28 -24.53
N GLY A 40 3.86 2.80 -23.66
CA GLY A 40 2.73 2.06 -23.10
C GLY A 40 3.05 1.12 -21.93
N ARG A 41 4.32 0.95 -21.54
CA ARG A 41 4.69 0.18 -20.34
C ARG A 41 4.22 0.83 -19.04
N VAL A 42 4.08 2.16 -19.08
CA VAL A 42 3.51 2.95 -18.00
C VAL A 42 2.38 3.77 -18.58
N SER A 43 1.25 3.77 -17.88
CA SER A 43 0.10 4.64 -18.14
C SER A 43 -0.17 5.49 -16.90
N THR A 44 -0.96 6.54 -17.05
CA THR A 44 -1.28 7.46 -15.96
C THR A 44 -2.76 7.77 -15.96
N THR A 45 -3.33 7.93 -14.76
CA THR A 45 -4.66 8.51 -14.57
C THR A 45 -4.58 9.61 -13.52
N GLY A 46 -5.58 10.49 -13.53
CA GLY A 46 -5.73 11.54 -12.52
C GLY A 46 -6.16 10.97 -11.17
N PHE A 47 -6.84 11.81 -10.38
CA PHE A 47 -7.53 11.32 -9.20
C PHE A 47 -8.64 10.35 -9.62
N GLU A 48 -8.65 9.17 -9.02
CA GLU A 48 -9.69 8.16 -9.19
C GLU A 48 -10.51 8.09 -7.91
N SER A 49 -11.82 8.28 -8.03
CA SER A 49 -12.74 8.23 -6.89
C SER A 49 -13.12 6.79 -6.53
N GLN A 50 -12.95 5.84 -7.45
CA GLN A 50 -13.19 4.41 -7.26
C GLN A 50 -11.91 3.60 -7.42
N ILE A 51 -10.95 3.83 -6.52
CA ILE A 51 -9.64 3.15 -6.55
C ILE A 51 -9.77 1.63 -6.40
N GLU A 52 -10.86 1.17 -5.79
CA GLU A 52 -11.21 -0.22 -5.54
C GLU A 52 -11.23 -1.06 -6.81
N SER A 53 -11.79 -0.51 -7.91
CA SER A 53 -11.83 -1.18 -9.20
C SER A 53 -10.41 -1.41 -9.72
N LEU A 54 -9.52 -0.43 -9.61
CA LEU A 54 -8.12 -0.56 -10.00
C LEU A 54 -7.38 -1.57 -9.12
N PHE A 55 -7.66 -1.60 -7.82
CA PHE A 55 -7.10 -2.59 -6.90
C PHE A 55 -7.51 -4.01 -7.34
N SER A 56 -8.79 -4.23 -7.63
CA SER A 56 -9.32 -5.54 -7.99
C SER A 56 -8.62 -6.15 -9.22
N GLU A 57 -8.25 -5.34 -10.21
CA GLU A 57 -7.57 -5.77 -11.43
C GLU A 57 -6.03 -5.79 -11.30
N ALA A 58 -5.48 -5.09 -10.31
CA ALA A 58 -4.04 -4.99 -10.14
C ALA A 58 -3.41 -6.34 -9.76
N LYS A 59 -2.24 -6.63 -10.35
CA LYS A 59 -1.36 -7.74 -9.94
C LYS A 59 -0.70 -7.49 -8.57
N GLY A 60 -0.55 -6.22 -8.22
CA GLY A 60 -0.03 -5.75 -6.95
C GLY A 60 0.07 -4.22 -6.93
N VAL A 61 0.27 -3.68 -5.74
CA VAL A 61 0.17 -2.23 -5.48
C VAL A 61 1.50 -1.70 -4.96
N VAL A 62 1.93 -0.55 -5.48
CA VAL A 62 3.02 0.22 -4.88
C VAL A 62 2.42 1.47 -4.27
N SER A 63 2.54 1.64 -2.96
CA SER A 63 1.95 2.80 -2.27
C SER A 63 2.79 3.24 -1.08
N MET A 64 2.42 4.38 -0.51
CA MET A 64 3.00 4.86 0.75
C MET A 64 2.52 4.03 1.97
N GLY A 65 1.44 3.27 1.85
CA GLY A 65 0.88 2.51 2.97
C GLY A 65 0.26 3.37 4.07
N GLY A 66 -0.48 4.42 3.68
CA GLY A 66 -1.42 5.11 4.57
C GLY A 66 -2.48 4.13 5.11
N TYR A 67 -3.20 4.49 6.18
CA TYR A 67 -4.12 3.58 6.86
C TYR A 67 -5.14 2.94 5.91
N ASN A 68 -5.89 3.74 5.15
CA ASN A 68 -6.91 3.24 4.22
C ASN A 68 -6.29 2.38 3.12
N THR A 69 -5.23 2.86 2.46
CA THR A 69 -4.53 2.09 1.41
C THR A 69 -3.95 0.79 1.89
N PHE A 70 -3.49 0.74 3.13
CA PHE A 70 -3.04 -0.50 3.75
C PHE A 70 -4.22 -1.46 3.97
N CYS A 71 -5.36 -0.97 4.49
CA CYS A 71 -6.57 -1.78 4.61
C CYS A 71 -7.09 -2.25 3.24
N GLU A 72 -7.07 -1.42 2.20
CA GLU A 72 -7.44 -1.81 0.83
C GLU A 72 -6.53 -2.94 0.32
N VAL A 73 -5.22 -2.84 0.53
CA VAL A 73 -4.26 -3.90 0.19
C VAL A 73 -4.64 -5.23 0.86
N LEU A 74 -4.98 -5.20 2.15
CA LEU A 74 -5.37 -6.41 2.89
C LEU A 74 -6.73 -6.94 2.45
N SER A 75 -7.74 -6.07 2.34
CA SER A 75 -9.11 -6.44 2.00
C SER A 75 -9.24 -7.01 0.58
N PHE A 76 -8.45 -6.51 -0.38
CA PHE A 76 -8.41 -7.03 -1.74
C PHE A 76 -7.37 -8.15 -1.94
N ASP A 77 -6.70 -8.57 -0.86
CA ASP A 77 -5.68 -9.60 -0.87
C ASP A 77 -4.58 -9.36 -1.92
N LYS A 78 -4.07 -8.12 -1.96
CA LYS A 78 -3.12 -7.68 -2.99
C LYS A 78 -1.69 -7.75 -2.49
N ARG A 79 -0.81 -8.29 -3.33
CA ARG A 79 0.64 -8.15 -3.17
C ARG A 79 0.99 -6.66 -3.14
N ALA A 80 1.84 -6.24 -2.22
CA ALA A 80 2.14 -4.82 -2.07
C ALA A 80 3.59 -4.52 -1.75
N ILE A 81 4.10 -3.45 -2.36
CA ILE A 81 5.33 -2.77 -1.95
C ILE A 81 4.93 -1.47 -1.26
N ILE A 82 5.24 -1.36 0.02
CA ILE A 82 4.99 -0.17 0.81
C ILE A 82 6.27 0.65 0.88
N VAL A 83 6.17 1.94 0.54
CA VAL A 83 7.26 2.92 0.63
C VAL A 83 6.85 3.97 1.67
N PRO A 84 7.00 3.66 2.97
CA PRO A 84 6.42 4.47 4.03
C PRO A 84 7.14 5.81 4.16
N ARG A 85 6.38 6.85 4.51
CA ARG A 85 6.97 8.12 4.95
C ARG A 85 7.38 8.01 6.41
N THR A 86 8.55 8.57 6.75
CA THR A 86 9.11 8.57 8.11
C THR A 86 9.05 9.92 8.82
N LYS A 87 8.75 11.01 8.10
CA LYS A 87 8.62 12.37 8.64
C LYS A 87 7.28 13.00 8.28
N PRO A 88 6.60 13.73 9.20
CA PRO A 88 7.03 14.06 10.55
C PRO A 88 6.70 12.97 11.59
N ARG A 89 6.00 11.90 11.19
CA ARG A 89 5.61 10.79 12.07
C ARG A 89 6.01 9.45 11.46
N LEU A 90 6.26 8.46 12.33
CA LEU A 90 6.72 7.12 11.96
C LEU A 90 5.60 6.09 11.81
N GLU A 91 4.33 6.45 12.00
CA GLU A 91 3.20 5.51 12.02
C GLU A 91 3.11 4.63 10.75
N GLN A 92 3.42 5.18 9.58
CA GLN A 92 3.47 4.41 8.33
C GLN A 92 4.63 3.43 8.29
N TRP A 93 5.80 3.86 8.75
CA TRP A 93 6.99 3.03 8.81
C TRP A 93 6.79 1.87 9.80
N ILE A 94 6.26 2.15 11.00
CA ILE A 94 5.96 1.13 12.01
C ILE A 94 5.00 0.09 11.44
N ARG A 95 3.92 0.52 10.78
CA ARG A 95 2.94 -0.39 10.16
C ARG A 95 3.57 -1.23 9.06
N ALA A 96 4.30 -0.61 8.13
CA ALA A 96 4.91 -1.30 7.00
C ALA A 96 5.98 -2.31 7.47
N ASN A 97 6.79 -1.93 8.45
CA ASN A 97 7.82 -2.79 9.03
C ASN A 97 7.19 -4.00 9.75
N ARG A 98 6.21 -3.78 10.63
CA ARG A 98 5.49 -4.88 11.28
C ARG A 98 4.78 -5.79 10.29
N ALA A 99 4.13 -5.21 9.28
CA ALA A 99 3.44 -5.98 8.25
C ALA A 99 4.40 -6.84 7.41
N GLU A 100 5.61 -6.36 7.14
CA GLU A 100 6.65 -7.15 6.48
C GLU A 100 7.15 -8.29 7.37
N GLU A 101 7.34 -8.07 8.67
CA GLU A 101 7.76 -9.11 9.62
C GLU A 101 6.80 -10.31 9.65
N ILE A 102 5.49 -10.05 9.56
CA ILE A 102 4.47 -11.10 9.50
C ILE A 102 4.11 -11.52 8.08
N GLY A 103 4.81 -11.02 7.05
CA GLY A 103 4.69 -11.50 5.67
C GLY A 103 3.50 -10.96 4.87
N LEU A 104 2.83 -9.89 5.31
CA LEU A 104 1.68 -9.30 4.62
C LEU A 104 2.06 -8.47 3.39
N VAL A 105 3.21 -7.78 3.45
CA VAL A 105 3.67 -6.85 2.41
C VAL A 105 5.18 -6.89 2.29
N ARG A 106 5.73 -6.34 1.21
CA ARG A 106 7.13 -5.92 1.14
C ARG A 106 7.26 -4.47 1.58
N ASN A 107 8.14 -4.17 2.52
CA ASN A 107 8.50 -2.80 2.88
C ASN A 107 9.75 -2.40 2.09
N LEU A 108 9.74 -1.21 1.49
CA LEU A 108 10.92 -0.58 0.91
C LEU A 108 11.38 0.50 1.89
N ASP A 109 12.24 0.09 2.80
CA ASP A 109 12.65 0.90 3.94
C ASP A 109 13.79 1.84 3.56
N GLU A 110 13.63 3.14 3.83
CA GLU A 110 14.65 4.13 3.50
C GLU A 110 15.98 3.87 4.23
N PHE A 111 15.94 3.28 5.44
CA PHE A 111 17.14 3.04 6.25
C PHE A 111 17.87 1.75 5.84
N ARG A 112 17.13 0.75 5.35
CA ARG A 112 17.69 -0.56 4.95
C ARG A 112 18.00 -0.64 3.47
N ASP A 113 17.03 -0.28 2.63
CA ASP A 113 17.08 -0.49 1.17
C ASP A 113 17.52 0.78 0.43
N GLY A 114 17.31 1.94 1.05
CA GLY A 114 17.43 3.25 0.41
C GLY A 114 16.31 3.49 -0.61
N LEU A 115 15.99 4.78 -0.82
CA LEU A 115 14.94 5.18 -1.78
C LEU A 115 15.55 5.44 -3.17
N THR A 116 16.13 4.40 -3.76
CA THR A 116 16.80 4.47 -5.07
C THR A 116 15.95 3.87 -6.19
N PRO A 117 16.18 4.26 -7.45
CA PRO A 117 15.56 3.57 -8.58
C PRO A 117 15.89 2.08 -8.62
N GLN A 118 17.10 1.68 -8.22
CA GLN A 118 17.55 0.28 -8.21
C GLN A 118 16.79 -0.55 -7.18
N SER A 119 16.61 -0.04 -5.97
CA SER A 119 15.81 -0.73 -4.94
C SER A 119 14.35 -0.87 -5.36
N MET A 120 13.79 0.16 -6.02
CA MET A 120 12.46 0.10 -6.62
C MET A 120 12.35 -0.90 -7.79
N ILE A 121 13.37 -0.99 -8.67
CA ILE A 121 13.43 -2.00 -9.74
C ILE A 121 13.38 -3.41 -9.15
N ALA A 122 14.24 -3.68 -8.16
CA ALA A 122 14.29 -4.98 -7.49
C ALA A 122 12.94 -5.33 -6.84
N ALA A 123 12.33 -4.37 -6.14
CA ALA A 123 11.03 -4.55 -5.53
C ALA A 123 9.94 -4.88 -6.58
N ILE A 124 9.83 -4.07 -7.64
CA ILE A 124 8.82 -4.28 -8.71
C ILE A 124 9.02 -5.63 -9.40
N ARG A 125 10.26 -6.03 -9.71
CA ARG A 125 10.56 -7.34 -10.32
C ARG A 125 10.13 -8.50 -9.42
N GLY A 126 10.33 -8.36 -8.11
CA GLY A 126 9.94 -9.37 -7.13
C GLY A 126 8.44 -9.39 -6.83
N LEU A 127 7.68 -8.34 -7.20
CA LEU A 127 6.26 -8.21 -6.85
C LEU A 127 5.41 -9.41 -7.27
N PRO A 128 5.48 -9.94 -8.51
CA PRO A 128 4.62 -11.05 -8.92
C PRO A 128 4.86 -12.35 -8.15
N SER A 129 6.05 -12.54 -7.58
CA SER A 129 6.42 -13.71 -6.78
C SER A 129 6.20 -13.56 -5.28
N GLN A 130 5.74 -12.39 -4.81
CA GLN A 130 5.39 -12.21 -3.41
C GLN A 130 4.17 -13.05 -3.06
N ARG A 131 4.07 -13.44 -1.78
CA ARG A 131 2.83 -13.98 -1.23
C ARG A 131 1.77 -12.89 -1.13
N CYS A 132 0.51 -13.25 -1.30
CA CYS A 132 -0.61 -12.39 -0.95
C CYS A 132 -0.79 -12.33 0.58
N PRO A 133 -1.40 -11.26 1.11
CA PRO A 133 -1.70 -11.14 2.54
C PRO A 133 -2.40 -12.37 3.17
N SER A 134 -3.33 -13.00 2.46
CA SER A 134 -4.07 -14.19 2.91
C SER A 134 -3.16 -15.41 3.15
N GLU A 135 -2.00 -15.47 2.49
CA GLU A 135 -1.03 -16.55 2.63
C GLU A 135 -0.05 -16.33 3.82
N ALA A 136 -0.22 -15.23 4.56
CA ALA A 136 0.64 -14.85 5.67
C ALA A 136 0.20 -15.45 7.02
N GLY A 137 -1.00 -16.05 7.10
CA GLY A 137 -1.53 -16.69 8.32
C GLY A 137 -1.98 -15.69 9.39
N ALA A 138 -2.29 -14.46 9.00
CA ALA A 138 -2.74 -13.39 9.90
C ALA A 138 -4.27 -13.27 9.89
N ASP A 139 -4.93 -14.38 10.22
CA ASP A 139 -6.39 -14.49 10.23
C ASP A 139 -7.02 -13.49 11.24
N GLY A 140 -8.17 -12.92 10.86
CA GLY A 140 -8.95 -12.02 11.71
C GLY A 140 -8.42 -10.59 11.85
N LEU A 141 -7.38 -10.19 11.11
CA LEU A 141 -6.88 -8.81 11.10
C LEU A 141 -7.94 -7.76 10.71
N LEU A 142 -8.95 -8.16 9.93
CA LEU A 142 -10.02 -7.28 9.44
C LEU A 142 -11.33 -7.40 10.23
N ASP A 143 -11.36 -8.20 11.31
CA ASP A 143 -12.56 -8.44 12.12
C ASP A 143 -12.83 -7.33 13.15
N GLY A 144 -12.15 -6.19 13.04
CA GLY A 144 -12.15 -5.13 14.04
C GLY A 144 -13.55 -4.63 14.43
N LEU A 145 -14.48 -4.52 13.46
CA LEU A 145 -15.85 -4.11 13.75
C LEU A 145 -16.59 -5.14 14.63
N ASN A 146 -16.46 -6.42 14.32
CA ASN A 146 -17.07 -7.50 15.09
C ASN A 146 -16.55 -7.49 16.53
N VAL A 147 -15.23 -7.34 16.70
CA VAL A 147 -14.57 -7.25 18.01
C VAL A 147 -15.04 -6.02 18.80
N VAL A 148 -15.20 -4.87 18.14
CA VAL A 148 -15.70 -3.65 18.79
C VAL A 148 -17.14 -3.84 19.26
N ILE A 149 -18.01 -4.42 18.43
CA ILE A 149 -19.40 -4.72 18.78
C ILE A 149 -19.46 -5.66 19.99
N GLU A 150 -18.72 -6.77 19.94
CA GLU A 150 -18.66 -7.76 21.03
C GLU A 150 -18.20 -7.13 22.35
N ARG A 151 -17.15 -6.30 22.30
CA ARG A 151 -16.62 -5.62 23.50
C ARG A 151 -17.59 -4.57 24.04
N ALA A 152 -18.24 -3.81 23.18
CA ALA A 152 -19.25 -2.83 23.58
C ALA A 152 -20.45 -3.51 24.26
N GLN A 153 -20.93 -4.62 23.69
CA GLN A 153 -22.01 -5.42 24.29
C GLN A 153 -21.63 -5.92 25.69
N ARG A 154 -20.41 -6.45 25.87
CA ARG A 154 -19.91 -6.87 27.19
C ARG A 154 -19.94 -5.73 28.20
N LEU A 155 -19.40 -4.56 27.85
CA LEU A 155 -19.37 -3.39 28.74
C LEU A 155 -20.77 -2.91 29.13
N MET A 156 -21.74 -2.97 28.20
CA MET A 156 -23.13 -2.60 28.50
C MET A 156 -23.87 -3.65 29.34
N SER A 157 -23.46 -4.92 29.25
CA SER A 157 -24.07 -6.02 30.02
C SER A 157 -23.55 -6.13 31.46
N THR A 158 -22.39 -5.54 31.76
CA THR A 158 -21.88 -5.45 33.13
C THR A 158 -22.66 -4.37 33.88
N SER A 159 -23.63 -4.77 34.70
CA SER A 159 -24.34 -3.84 35.58
C SER A 159 -23.38 -3.20 36.59
N ILE A 160 -23.61 -1.92 36.89
CA ILE A 160 -23.03 -1.21 38.05
C ILE A 160 -23.63 -1.81 39.34
N SER A 161 -23.27 -3.05 39.70
CA SER A 161 -23.64 -3.62 41.00
C SER A 161 -22.44 -3.89 41.91
N ASP A 162 -21.21 -3.83 41.39
CA ASP A 162 -20.00 -4.14 42.17
C ASP A 162 -19.34 -2.90 42.79
N ALA A 163 -19.99 -1.73 42.71
CA ALA A 163 -19.48 -0.47 43.27
C ALA A 163 -20.13 -0.07 44.60
N ALA A 164 -20.96 -0.95 45.19
CA ALA A 164 -21.65 -0.71 46.45
C ALA A 164 -21.67 -1.98 47.32
N GLU A 165 -20.49 -2.45 47.73
CA GLU A 165 -20.28 -3.16 49.01
C GLU A 165 -19.02 -2.60 49.69
#